data_AF-A0A7C6KRZ9-F1
#
_entry.id   AF-A0A7C6KRZ9-F1
#
_cell.length_a   1.000
_cell.length_b   1.000
_cell.length_c   1.000
_cell.angle_alpha   90.00
_cell.angle_beta   90.00
_cell.angle_gamma   90.00
#
_symmetry.space_group_name_H-M   'P 1'
#
loop_
_entity.id
_entity.type
_entity.pdbx_description
1 polymer ?
#
loop_
_entity_poly.entity_id
_entity_poly.type
_entity_poly.pdbx_seq_one_letter_code
_entity_poly.pdbx_strand_id
1 'polypeptide(L)' 'MNDKIKIFEKYPDVVEVNQLREMLGGISRKLAYKLLAEKEIHSVRVGRTYKIPKACVIEYLLGEEMCHIKLG' A
#
# COMPACT_ATOMS: atom_id res chain seq x y z
N MET A 1 13.90 8.04 13.74
CA MET A 1 12.50 7.67 13.45
C MET A 1 12.03 8.05 12.03
N ASN A 2 12.88 8.56 11.13
CA ASN A 2 12.47 9.05 9.79
C ASN A 2 13.12 8.35 8.59
N ASP A 3 14.12 7.47 8.80
CA ASP A 3 14.88 6.85 7.70
C ASP A 3 14.06 5.85 6.86
N LYS A 4 13.01 5.24 7.45
CA LYS A 4 12.13 4.32 6.72
C LYS A 4 11.21 5.01 5.71
N ILE A 5 10.91 6.31 5.85
CA ILE A 5 10.06 7.04 4.89
C ILE A 5 10.87 7.42 3.65
N LYS A 6 12.17 7.73 3.81
CA LYS A 6 13.08 8.11 2.72
C LYS A 6 13.19 7.04 1.62
N ILE A 7 13.13 5.75 1.99
CA ILE A 7 13.20 4.66 0.99
C ILE A 7 12.04 4.68 0.00
N PHE A 8 10.93 5.34 0.36
CA PHE A 8 9.73 5.43 -0.46
C PHE A 8 9.57 6.75 -1.22
N GLU A 9 10.52 7.69 -1.09
CA GLU A 9 10.47 8.98 -1.81
C GLU A 9 10.48 8.81 -3.34
N LYS A 10 11.09 7.73 -3.83
CA LYS A 10 11.09 7.39 -5.27
C LYS A 10 9.73 6.93 -5.81
N TYR A 11 8.78 6.59 -4.94
CA TYR A 11 7.45 6.15 -5.35
C TYR A 11 6.46 7.32 -5.35
N PRO A 12 5.58 7.40 -6.35
CA PRO A 12 4.51 8.39 -6.40
C PRO A 12 3.58 8.25 -5.19
N ASP A 13 2.80 9.29 -4.88
CA ASP A 13 1.84 9.24 -3.76
C ASP A 13 0.73 8.21 -3.97
N VAL A 14 0.46 7.86 -5.22
CA VAL A 14 -0.43 6.76 -5.61
C VAL A 14 0.37 5.74 -6.39
N VAL A 15 0.47 4.54 -5.82
CA VAL A 15 1.17 3.41 -6.41
C VAL A 15 0.22 2.38 -6.99
N GLU A 16 0.71 1.60 -7.96
CA GLU A 16 -0.03 0.46 -8.52
C GLU A 16 0.41 -0.86 -7.89
N VAL A 17 -0.31 -1.95 -8.18
CA VAL A 17 -0.06 -3.29 -7.62
C VAL A 17 1.38 -3.74 -7.84
N ASN A 18 2.02 -3.40 -8.97
CA ASN A 18 3.40 -3.77 -9.22
C ASN A 18 4.37 -3.04 -8.27
N GLN A 19 4.16 -1.74 -8.06
CA GLN A 19 4.98 -0.96 -7.13
C GLN A 19 4.73 -1.37 -5.68
N LEU A 20 3.48 -1.65 -5.31
CA LEU A 20 3.16 -2.24 -4.00
C LEU A 20 3.97 -3.50 -3.76
N ARG A 21 4.05 -4.39 -4.74
CA ARG A 21 4.82 -5.63 -4.63
C ARG A 21 6.29 -5.35 -4.34
N GLU A 22 6.89 -4.41 -5.05
CA GLU A 22 8.28 -4.00 -4.82
C GLU A 22 8.47 -3.38 -3.43
N MET A 23 7.55 -2.51 -3.00
CA MET A 23 7.58 -1.88 -1.68
C MET A 23 7.48 -2.90 -0.54
N LEU A 24 6.73 -4.00 -0.74
CA LEU A 24 6.58 -5.09 0.23
C LEU A 24 7.71 -6.15 0.14
N GLY A 25 8.81 -5.87 -0.56
CA GLY A 25 9.94 -6.81 -0.68
C GLY A 25 9.80 -7.83 -1.82
N GLY A 26 9.03 -7.51 -2.86
CA GLY A 26 8.91 -8.33 -4.07
C GLY A 26 7.86 -9.44 -4.01
N ILE A 27 6.78 -9.25 -3.25
CA ILE A 27 5.76 -10.29 -3.06
C ILE A 27 5.07 -10.75 -4.35
N SER A 28 4.48 -11.95 -4.30
CA SER A 28 3.72 -12.50 -5.42
C SER A 28 2.48 -11.66 -5.75
N ARG A 29 2.09 -11.65 -7.02
CA ARG A 29 0.85 -10.97 -7.47
C ARG A 29 -0.37 -11.47 -6.70
N LYS A 30 -0.46 -12.78 -6.48
CA LYS A 30 -1.58 -13.40 -5.74
C LYS A 30 -1.68 -12.84 -4.33
N LEU A 31 -0.56 -12.71 -3.62
CA LEU A 31 -0.54 -12.13 -2.28
C LEU A 31 -0.91 -10.65 -2.30
N ALA A 32 -0.35 -9.87 -3.24
CA ALA A 32 -0.69 -8.46 -3.37
C ALA A 32 -2.19 -8.25 -3.60
N TYR A 33 -2.80 -8.98 -4.54
CA TYR A 33 -4.24 -8.91 -4.77
C TYR A 33 -5.06 -9.38 -3.57
N LYS A 34 -4.58 -10.39 -2.82
CA LYS A 34 -5.24 -10.83 -1.59
C LYS A 34 -5.25 -9.72 -0.54
N LEU A 35 -4.11 -9.07 -0.28
CA LEU A 35 -4.02 -7.96 0.68
C LEU A 35 -4.96 -6.79 0.31
N LEU A 36 -5.07 -6.50 -0.99
CA LEU A 36 -5.99 -5.46 -1.47
C LEU A 36 -7.46 -5.88 -1.38
N ALA A 37 -7.77 -7.14 -1.67
CA ALA A 37 -9.13 -7.68 -1.60
C ALA A 37 -9.65 -7.80 -0.16
N GLU A 38 -8.78 -8.23 0.76
CA GLU A 38 -9.07 -8.36 2.19
C GLU A 38 -9.05 -6.99 2.91
N LYS A 39 -8.68 -5.90 2.20
CA LYS A 39 -8.51 -4.54 2.74
C LYS A 39 -7.44 -4.41 3.83
N GLU A 40 -6.50 -5.35 3.90
CA GLU A 40 -5.30 -5.27 4.73
C GLU A 40 -4.46 -4.04 4.38
N ILE A 41 -4.45 -3.67 3.09
CA ILE A 41 -3.86 -2.44 2.59
C ILE A 41 -4.94 -1.63 1.90
N HIS A 42 -5.20 -0.42 2.43
CA HIS A 42 -6.24 0.44 1.89
C HIS A 42 -5.93 0.81 0.43
N SER A 43 -6.92 0.66 -0.44
CA SER A 43 -6.79 0.94 -1.86
C SER A 43 -8.13 1.31 -2.47
N VAL A 44 -8.07 2.09 -3.55
CA VAL A 44 -9.22 2.52 -4.33
C VAL A 44 -9.19 1.83 -5.66
N ARG A 45 -10.31 1.22 -6.05
CA ARG A 45 -10.44 0.63 -7.38
C ARG A 45 -10.92 1.70 -8.36
N VAL A 46 -10.08 2.02 -9.34
CA VAL A 46 -10.39 2.98 -10.41
C VAL A 46 -10.49 2.21 -11.72
N GLY A 47 -11.72 1.94 -12.16
CA GLY A 47 -11.97 1.08 -13.31
C GLY A 47 -11.45 -0.35 -13.11
N ARG A 48 -10.45 -0.74 -13.93
CA ARG A 48 -9.84 -2.09 -13.89
C ARG A 48 -8.55 -2.17 -13.07
N THR A 49 -8.07 -1.06 -12.52
CA THR A 49 -6.81 -1.01 -11.77
C THR A 49 -7.04 -0.62 -10.31
N TYR A 50 -6.11 -1.03 -9.45
CA TYR A 50 -6.04 -0.57 -8.06
C TYR A 50 -5.09 0.61 -7.96
N LYS A 51 -5.55 1.66 -7.30
CA LYS A 51 -4.78 2.83 -6.92
C LYS A 51 -4.60 2.79 -5.41
N ILE A 52 -3.33 2.70 -4.99
CA ILE A 52 -2.98 2.41 -3.61
C ILE A 52 -2.21 3.63 -3.10
N PRO A 53 -2.71 4.37 -2.11
CA PRO A 53 -1.94 5.46 -1.53
C PRO A 53 -0.65 4.92 -0.91
N LYS A 54 0.49 5.55 -1.21
CA LYS A 54 1.80 5.20 -0.66
C LYS A 54 1.78 5.18 0.87
N ALA A 55 1.06 6.12 1.49
CA ALA A 55 0.86 6.18 2.93
C ALA A 55 0.34 4.86 3.49
N CYS A 56 -0.68 4.26 2.87
CA CYS A 56 -1.28 3.01 3.33
C CYS A 56 -0.31 1.82 3.25
N VAL A 57 0.61 1.83 2.30
CA VAL A 57 1.67 0.81 2.20
C VAL A 57 2.71 0.99 3.31
N ILE A 58 3.06 2.23 3.61
CA ILE A 58 4.00 2.58 4.68
C ILE A 58 3.39 2.20 6.03
N GLU A 59 2.13 2.55 6.29
CA GLU A 59 1.39 2.17 7.51
C GLU A 59 1.41 0.65 7.72
N TYR A 60 1.09 -0.11 6.66
CA TYR A 60 1.15 -1.58 6.69
C TYR A 60 2.54 -2.13 7.03
N LEU A 61 3.62 -1.51 6.51
CA LEU A 61 5.00 -1.94 6.79
C LEU A 61 5.52 -1.51 8.16
N LEU A 62 5.02 -0.39 8.69
CA LEU A 62 5.36 0.09 10.02
C LEU A 62 4.65 -0.72 11.10
N GLY A 63 3.60 -1.47 10.76
CA GLY A 63 2.82 -2.24 11.73
C GLY A 63 2.06 -1.33 12.70
N GLU A 64 1.89 -0.05 12.36
CA GLU A 64 1.00 0.85 13.09
C GLU A 64 -0.41 0.30 12.89
N GLU A 65 -1.11 0.01 14.00
CA GLU A 65 -2.45 -0.56 13.97
C GLU A 65 -3.34 0.25 13.02
N MET A 66 -4.01 -0.46 12.10
CA MET A 66 -4.82 0.09 11.00
C MET A 66 -5.47 1.43 11.37
N CYS A 67 -5.11 2.51 10.68
CA CYS A 67 -5.88 3.73 10.77
C CYS A 67 -7.28 3.42 10.24
N HIS A 68 -8.24 3.29 11.15
CA HIS A 68 -9.67 3.34 10.86
C HIS A 68 -9.97 4.74 10.34
N ILE A 69 -9.66 5.01 9.07
CA ILE A 69 -10.20 6.18 8.41
C ILE A 69 -11.70 5.92 8.30
N LYS A 70 -12.45 6.41 9.29
CA LYS A 70 -13.89 6.55 9.20
C LYS A 70 -14.16 7.56 8.09
N LEU A 71 -14.42 7.06 6.90
CA LEU A 71 -15.15 7.81 5.89
C LEU A 71 -16.60 7.88 6.39
N GLY A 72 -16.85 8.86 7.26
CA GLY A 72 -18.16 9.39 7.59
C GLY A 72 -18.46 10.59 6.72
#